data_AF-A0A7S0EME4-F1
#
_entry.id   AF-A0A7S0EME4-F1
#
_cell.length_a   1.000
_cell.length_b   1.000
_cell.length_c   1.000
_cell.angle_alpha   90.00
_cell.angle_beta   90.00
_cell.angle_gamma   90.00
#
_symmetry.space_group_name_H-M   'P 1'
#
loop_
_entity.id
_entity.type
_entity.pdbx_description
1 polymer ?
#
loop_
_entity_poly.entity_id
_entity_poly.type
_entity_poly.pdbx_seq_one_letter_code
_entity_poly.pdbx_strand_id
1 'polypeptide(L)'
;DASEEQGERQHFASILRAYDNYLPWALARIARLERDLSHLSERHRQLLHTDDKLAGMRSAAQQNAHVLKLLVDPHRQTADVNDDKRTQVMVEEGGRKTFKPASSAGYVPESDMEKLQSTLKQFVREWGSEGAKEREQSHSPMLQALQELCPAATSCRATGAAAGAARVLVPGAGLGRLAWEAARCGYRAQG
;
A
#
# COMPACT_ATOMS: atom_id res chain seq x y z
N ASP A 1 11.84 3.76 23.98
CA ASP A 1 11.21 4.89 24.69
C ASP A 1 9.71 4.60 24.70
N ALA A 2 9.07 4.50 25.87
CA ALA A 2 7.72 3.94 25.99
C ALA A 2 6.65 4.77 25.25
N SER A 3 6.91 6.08 25.05
CA SER A 3 6.02 6.97 24.30
C SER A 3 6.07 6.69 22.79
N GLU A 4 7.24 6.36 22.25
CA GLU A 4 7.41 6.06 20.83
C GLU A 4 6.73 4.74 20.46
N GLU A 5 6.93 3.70 21.28
CA GLU A 5 6.29 2.40 21.10
C GLU A 5 4.76 2.51 21.14
N GLN A 6 4.23 3.35 22.03
CA GLN A 6 2.79 3.61 22.09
C GLN A 6 2.29 4.36 20.84
N GLY A 7 3.05 5.34 20.37
CA GLY A 7 2.74 6.07 19.13
C GLY A 7 2.75 5.16 17.90
N GLU A 8 3.70 4.22 17.83
CA GLU A 8 3.78 3.21 16.77
C GLU A 8 2.58 2.27 16.78
N ARG A 9 2.16 1.78 17.96
CA ARG A 9 0.96 0.93 18.09
C ARG A 9 -0.31 1.63 17.63
N GLN A 10 -0.46 2.91 18.01
CA GLN A 10 -1.58 3.73 17.54
C GLN A 10 -1.50 3.98 16.03
N HIS A 11 -0.30 4.15 15.50
CA HIS A 11 -0.09 4.25 14.06
C HIS A 11 -0.55 2.99 13.34
N PHE A 12 -0.10 1.85 13.80
CA PHE A 12 -0.43 0.54 13.25
C PHE A 12 -1.94 0.26 13.27
N ALA A 13 -2.62 0.52 14.39
CA ALA A 13 -4.06 0.35 14.52
C ALA A 13 -4.86 1.20 13.50
N SER A 14 -4.38 2.41 13.21
CA SER A 14 -4.95 3.30 12.20
C SER A 14 -4.83 2.74 10.79
N ILE A 15 -3.66 2.17 10.46
CA ILE A 15 -3.44 1.51 9.18
C ILE A 15 -4.40 0.33 9.02
N LEU A 16 -4.53 -0.53 10.03
CA LEU A 16 -5.49 -1.64 9.98
C LEU A 16 -6.92 -1.16 9.73
N ARG A 17 -7.33 -0.06 10.40
CA ARG A 17 -8.64 0.57 10.19
C ARG A 17 -8.82 1.07 8.75
N ALA A 18 -7.78 1.60 8.12
CA ALA A 18 -7.83 2.00 6.71
C ALA A 18 -8.05 0.81 5.77
N TYR A 19 -7.36 -0.30 6.01
CA TYR A 19 -7.55 -1.53 5.25
C TYR A 19 -8.98 -2.08 5.41
N ASP A 20 -9.53 -2.04 6.62
CA ASP A 20 -10.92 -2.45 6.91
C ASP A 20 -11.97 -1.62 6.16
N ASN A 21 -11.68 -0.34 5.95
CA ASN A 21 -12.63 0.59 5.35
C ASN A 21 -12.43 0.78 3.85
N TYR A 22 -11.51 0.06 3.20
CA TYR A 22 -11.27 0.17 1.76
C TYR A 22 -12.52 -0.13 0.93
N LEU A 23 -13.22 -1.23 1.20
CA LEU A 23 -14.37 -1.63 0.38
C LEU A 23 -15.54 -0.64 0.47
N PRO A 24 -16.00 -0.25 1.68
CA PRO A 24 -16.99 0.82 1.81
C PRO A 24 -16.58 2.11 1.10
N TRP A 25 -15.31 2.52 1.23
CA TRP A 25 -14.77 3.70 0.59
C TRP A 25 -14.80 3.60 -0.95
N ALA A 26 -14.35 2.49 -1.51
CA ALA A 26 -14.32 2.26 -2.95
C ALA A 26 -15.75 2.21 -3.54
N LEU A 27 -16.67 1.52 -2.88
CA LEU A 27 -18.07 1.44 -3.31
C LEU A 27 -18.78 2.80 -3.22
N ALA A 28 -18.48 3.62 -2.21
CA ALA A 28 -19.03 4.97 -2.11
C ALA A 28 -18.62 5.87 -3.29
N ARG A 29 -17.37 5.76 -3.78
CA ARG A 29 -16.92 6.47 -4.99
C ARG A 29 -17.63 5.96 -6.25
N ILE A 30 -17.81 4.64 -6.38
CA ILE A 30 -18.51 4.04 -7.52
C ILE A 30 -19.99 4.48 -7.53
N ALA A 31 -20.65 4.44 -6.37
CA ALA A 31 -22.04 4.88 -6.23
C ALA A 31 -22.22 6.38 -6.52
N ARG A 32 -21.22 7.21 -6.22
CA ARG A 32 -21.21 8.63 -6.61
C ARG A 32 -21.16 8.78 -8.13
N LEU A 33 -20.25 8.06 -8.79
CA LEU A 33 -20.15 8.06 -10.25
C LEU A 33 -21.46 7.61 -10.90
N GLU A 34 -22.11 6.57 -10.37
CA GLU A 34 -23.43 6.11 -10.81
C GLU A 34 -24.51 7.17 -10.71
N ARG A 35 -24.53 7.90 -9.59
CA ARG A 35 -25.46 9.00 -9.39
C ARG A 35 -25.22 10.12 -10.42
N ASP A 36 -23.96 10.49 -10.63
CA ASP A 36 -23.60 11.52 -11.59
C ASP A 36 -23.98 11.11 -13.02
N LEU A 37 -23.77 9.85 -13.39
CA LEU A 37 -24.20 9.29 -14.68
C LEU A 37 -25.73 9.25 -14.82
N SER A 38 -26.47 9.00 -13.72
CA SER A 38 -27.93 8.99 -13.73
C SER A 38 -28.55 10.36 -14.03
N HIS A 39 -27.82 11.44 -13.74
CA HIS A 39 -28.24 12.81 -14.05
C HIS A 39 -28.01 13.21 -15.51
N LEU A 40 -27.28 12.41 -16.29
CA LEU A 40 -27.08 12.68 -17.72
C LEU A 40 -28.37 12.44 -18.51
N SER A 41 -28.56 13.26 -19.56
CA SER A 41 -29.63 13.07 -20.53
C SER A 41 -29.48 11.74 -21.27
N GLU A 42 -30.60 11.20 -21.75
CA GLU A 42 -30.63 9.94 -22.50
C GLU A 42 -29.68 9.97 -23.71
N ARG A 43 -29.63 11.10 -24.44
CA ARG A 43 -28.70 11.30 -25.55
C ARG A 43 -27.23 11.13 -25.15
N HIS A 44 -26.83 11.66 -23.99
CA HIS A 44 -25.45 11.52 -23.51
C HIS A 44 -25.17 10.13 -22.95
N ARG A 45 -26.15 9.50 -22.30
CA ARG A 45 -26.02 8.13 -21.78
C ARG A 45 -25.80 7.11 -22.89
N GLN A 46 -26.50 7.26 -24.01
CA GLN A 46 -26.35 6.42 -25.20
C GLN A 46 -24.94 6.48 -25.81
N LEU A 47 -24.18 7.55 -25.57
CA LEU A 47 -22.79 7.67 -26.04
C LEU A 47 -21.79 6.95 -25.13
N LEU A 48 -22.15 6.63 -23.88
CA LEU A 48 -21.16 6.29 -22.84
C LEU A 48 -21.07 4.81 -22.47
N HIS A 49 -22.00 3.94 -22.88
CA HIS A 49 -21.97 2.47 -22.65
C HIS A 49 -21.29 2.03 -21.33
N THR A 50 -21.73 2.57 -20.18
CA THR A 50 -20.97 2.51 -18.92
C THR A 50 -21.30 1.34 -18.00
N ASP A 51 -22.38 0.60 -18.25
CA ASP A 51 -22.93 -0.35 -17.28
C ASP A 51 -21.94 -1.49 -16.98
N ASP A 52 -21.34 -2.06 -18.02
CA ASP A 52 -20.30 -3.09 -17.88
C ASP A 52 -19.06 -2.59 -17.13
N LYS A 53 -18.71 -1.31 -17.34
CA LYS A 53 -17.58 -0.68 -16.68
C LYS A 53 -17.83 -0.51 -15.18
N LEU A 54 -19.02 -0.07 -14.80
CA LEU A 54 -19.41 0.08 -13.39
C LEU A 54 -19.48 -1.28 -12.68
N ALA A 55 -20.04 -2.31 -13.33
CA ALA A 55 -20.03 -3.67 -12.82
C ALA A 55 -18.59 -4.19 -12.63
N GLY A 56 -17.72 -3.97 -13.62
CA GLY A 56 -16.30 -4.31 -13.55
C GLY A 56 -15.57 -3.60 -12.39
N MET A 57 -15.85 -2.31 -12.18
CA MET A 57 -15.27 -1.54 -11.07
C MET A 57 -15.68 -2.10 -9.70
N ARG A 58 -16.95 -2.50 -9.53
CA ARG A 58 -17.41 -3.13 -8.27
C ARG A 58 -16.73 -4.47 -8.03
N SER A 59 -16.64 -5.32 -9.05
CA SER A 59 -15.95 -6.60 -8.97
C SER A 59 -14.47 -6.42 -8.61
N ALA A 60 -13.78 -5.48 -9.26
CA ALA A 60 -12.39 -5.16 -8.94
C ALA A 60 -12.22 -4.65 -7.50
N ALA A 61 -13.13 -3.79 -7.02
CA ALA A 61 -13.11 -3.31 -5.64
C ALA A 61 -13.27 -4.45 -4.62
N GLN A 62 -14.15 -5.42 -4.90
CA GLN A 62 -14.33 -6.60 -4.05
C GLN A 62 -13.10 -7.50 -4.03
N GLN A 63 -12.50 -7.76 -5.20
CA GLN A 63 -11.28 -8.57 -5.30
C GLN A 63 -10.10 -7.91 -4.58
N ASN A 64 -9.90 -6.60 -4.77
CA ASN A 64 -8.88 -5.84 -4.07
C ASN A 64 -9.10 -5.89 -2.54
N ALA A 65 -10.34 -5.74 -2.08
CA ALA A 65 -10.67 -5.85 -0.66
C ALA A 65 -10.34 -7.22 -0.08
N HIS A 66 -10.57 -8.29 -0.85
CA HIS A 66 -10.20 -9.63 -0.45
C HIS A 66 -8.68 -9.78 -0.27
N VAL A 67 -7.88 -9.31 -1.23
CA VAL A 67 -6.40 -9.32 -1.12
C VAL A 67 -5.92 -8.51 0.07
N LEU A 68 -6.45 -7.29 0.24
CA LEU A 68 -6.07 -6.42 1.36
C LEU A 68 -6.41 -7.05 2.71
N LYS A 69 -7.54 -7.74 2.81
CA LYS A 69 -7.92 -8.50 4.01
C LYS A 69 -6.90 -9.60 4.31
N LEU A 70 -6.51 -10.40 3.33
CA LEU A 70 -5.50 -11.45 3.50
C LEU A 70 -4.15 -10.90 3.98
N LEU A 71 -3.78 -9.68 3.55
CA LEU A 71 -2.53 -9.04 3.98
C LEU A 71 -2.56 -8.68 5.47
N VAL A 72 -3.68 -8.18 5.99
CA VAL A 72 -3.75 -7.64 7.36
C VAL A 72 -4.29 -8.61 8.40
N ASP A 73 -5.00 -9.66 8.00
CA ASP A 73 -5.59 -10.63 8.93
C ASP A 73 -4.56 -11.26 9.91
N PRO A 74 -3.34 -11.66 9.50
CA PRO A 74 -2.32 -12.15 10.42
C PRO A 74 -1.86 -11.13 11.46
N HIS A 75 -2.04 -9.85 11.16
CA HIS A 75 -1.54 -8.71 11.93
C HIS A 75 -2.57 -8.15 12.92
N ARG A 76 -3.80 -8.67 12.92
CA ARG A 76 -4.87 -8.15 13.80
C ARG A 76 -4.69 -8.56 15.26
N GLN A 77 -4.08 -9.71 15.52
CA GLN A 77 -3.88 -10.21 16.88
C GLN A 77 -2.84 -9.38 17.65
N THR A 78 -2.04 -8.57 16.96
CA THR A 78 -0.97 -7.76 17.54
C THR A 78 -1.39 -6.30 17.78
N ALA A 79 -2.60 -5.90 17.39
CA ALA A 79 -3.08 -4.52 17.52
C ALA A 79 -4.23 -4.42 18.53
N ASP A 80 -4.06 -3.58 19.55
CA ASP A 80 -5.19 -3.07 20.32
C ASP A 80 -5.84 -1.96 19.49
N VAL A 81 -6.92 -2.30 18.78
CA VAL A 81 -7.59 -1.39 17.81
C VAL A 81 -8.41 -0.31 18.53
N ASN A 82 -8.39 -0.30 19.87
CA ASN A 82 -9.10 0.67 20.67
C ASN A 82 -8.23 1.93 20.87
N ASP A 83 -8.64 2.99 20.18
CA ASP A 83 -8.27 4.40 20.40
C ASP A 83 -7.10 4.98 19.58
N ASP A 84 -7.37 5.35 18.32
CA ASP A 84 -6.50 6.22 17.52
C ASP A 84 -6.80 7.70 17.80
N LYS A 85 -5.83 8.38 18.43
CA LYS A 85 -5.93 9.81 18.79
C LYS A 85 -5.72 10.76 17.60
N ARG A 86 -5.24 10.31 16.43
CA ARG A 86 -5.07 11.15 15.23
C ARG A 86 -6.39 11.44 14.53
N THR A 87 -7.33 10.53 14.65
CA THR A 87 -8.69 10.75 14.19
C THR A 87 -9.45 11.43 15.32
N GLN A 88 -9.49 12.75 15.38
CA GLN A 88 -10.43 13.47 16.23
C GLN A 88 -11.53 14.07 15.35
N VAL A 89 -12.78 13.72 15.63
CA VAL A 89 -13.93 14.34 14.98
C VAL A 89 -14.51 15.39 15.91
N MET A 90 -14.88 16.52 15.32
CA MET A 90 -15.62 17.55 16.03
C MET A 90 -17.07 17.09 16.19
N VAL A 91 -17.47 16.86 17.42
CA VAL A 91 -18.82 16.46 17.81
C VAL A 91 -19.49 17.62 18.52
N GLU A 92 -20.71 17.95 18.12
CA GLU A 92 -21.53 18.97 18.76
C GLU A 92 -22.59 18.28 19.64
N GLU A 93 -22.38 18.28 20.95
CA GLU A 93 -23.32 17.76 21.95
C GLU A 93 -23.75 18.92 22.85
N GLY A 94 -25.06 19.17 22.91
CA GLY A 94 -25.62 20.24 23.75
C GLY A 94 -25.15 21.66 23.39
N GLY A 95 -24.80 21.93 22.12
CA GLY A 95 -24.30 23.22 21.65
C GLY A 95 -22.82 23.50 21.95
N ARG A 96 -22.08 22.52 22.49
CA ARG A 96 -20.63 22.62 22.74
C ARG A 96 -19.87 21.75 21.74
N LYS A 97 -18.96 22.38 20.98
CA LYS A 97 -18.06 21.69 20.05
C LYS A 97 -16.93 21.05 20.85
N THR A 98 -16.82 19.72 20.79
CA THR A 98 -15.76 18.95 21.43
C THR A 98 -15.06 18.06 20.41
N PHE A 99 -13.75 17.90 20.53
CA PHE A 99 -13.00 16.95 19.71
C PHE A 99 -12.98 15.61 20.43
N LYS A 100 -13.66 14.61 19.87
CA LYS A 100 -13.67 13.24 20.38
C LYS A 100 -12.80 12.34 19.50
N PRO A 101 -12.07 11.37 20.06
CA PRO A 101 -11.43 10.33 19.26
C PRO A 101 -12.49 9.66 18.36
N ALA A 102 -12.22 9.58 17.07
CA ALA A 102 -13.09 8.95 16.08
C ALA A 102 -13.06 7.42 16.16
N SER A 103 -12.47 6.88 17.23
CA SER A 103 -12.54 5.46 17.59
C SER A 103 -13.98 4.97 17.67
N SER A 104 -14.95 5.85 17.96
CA SER A 104 -16.39 5.56 17.91
C SER A 104 -17.09 5.80 16.55
N ALA A 105 -16.42 6.37 15.54
CA ALA A 105 -17.06 6.85 14.31
C ALA A 105 -16.62 6.15 13.01
N GLY A 106 -15.71 5.18 13.07
CA GLY A 106 -15.24 4.48 11.85
C GLY A 106 -14.56 5.40 10.82
N TYR A 107 -14.18 6.61 11.23
CA TYR A 107 -13.59 7.61 10.34
C TYR A 107 -12.17 7.19 9.95
N VAL A 108 -11.87 7.24 8.65
CA VAL A 108 -10.53 7.06 8.10
C VAL A 108 -10.20 8.28 7.25
N PRO A 109 -9.04 8.93 7.47
CA PRO A 109 -8.60 10.05 6.63
C PRO A 109 -8.48 9.64 5.15
N GLU A 110 -8.87 10.54 4.23
CA GLU A 110 -8.75 10.28 2.79
C GLU A 110 -7.29 10.00 2.39
N SER A 111 -6.32 10.65 3.05
CA SER A 111 -4.89 10.44 2.82
C SER A 111 -4.43 9.01 3.12
N ASP A 112 -5.08 8.30 4.04
CA ASP A 112 -4.76 6.89 4.31
C ASP A 112 -5.36 5.97 3.22
N MET A 113 -6.51 6.34 2.64
CA MET A 113 -7.06 5.66 1.47
C MET A 113 -6.21 5.88 0.22
N GLU A 114 -5.67 7.09 0.02
CA GLU A 114 -4.73 7.40 -1.07
C GLU A 114 -3.44 6.58 -0.96
N LYS A 115 -2.90 6.40 0.26
CA LYS A 115 -1.76 5.51 0.51
C LYS A 115 -2.10 4.08 0.14
N LEU A 116 -3.26 3.58 0.55
CA LEU A 116 -3.69 2.23 0.24
C LEU A 116 -3.88 1.99 -1.26
N GLN A 117 -4.42 2.97 -1.99
CA GLN A 117 -4.44 2.93 -3.46
C GLN A 117 -3.03 2.89 -4.07
N SER A 118 -2.09 3.64 -3.48
CA SER A 118 -0.70 3.63 -3.91
C SER A 118 -0.04 2.26 -3.64
N THR A 119 -0.36 1.62 -2.51
CA THR A 119 0.07 0.25 -2.20
C THR A 119 -0.44 -0.75 -3.24
N LEU A 120 -1.72 -0.68 -3.63
CA LEU A 120 -2.26 -1.54 -4.70
C LEU A 120 -1.52 -1.36 -6.03
N LYS A 121 -1.17 -0.11 -6.39
CA LYS A 121 -0.35 0.18 -7.59
C LYS A 121 1.07 -0.34 -7.45
N GLN A 122 1.68 -0.27 -6.26
CA GLN A 122 3.01 -0.82 -6.01
C GLN A 122 3.05 -2.34 -6.21
N PHE A 123 2.00 -3.08 -5.87
CA PHE A 123 1.93 -4.52 -6.18
C PHE A 123 2.08 -4.80 -7.67
N VAL A 124 1.40 -4.02 -8.53
CA VAL A 124 1.52 -4.16 -9.99
C VAL A 124 2.94 -3.85 -10.45
N ARG A 125 3.51 -2.74 -9.99
CA ARG A 125 4.88 -2.32 -10.33
C ARG A 125 5.91 -3.37 -9.92
N GLU A 126 5.85 -3.86 -8.69
CA GLU A 126 6.91 -4.68 -8.10
C GLU A 126 6.75 -6.18 -8.35
N TRP A 127 5.53 -6.69 -8.40
CA TRP A 127 5.23 -8.12 -8.44
C TRP A 127 4.31 -8.55 -9.58
N GLY A 128 3.64 -7.62 -10.25
CA GLY A 128 2.85 -7.89 -11.46
C GLY A 128 3.71 -8.13 -12.70
N SER A 129 3.17 -8.87 -13.67
CA SER A 129 3.78 -9.00 -15.00
C SER A 129 3.80 -7.67 -15.75
N GLU A 130 2.78 -6.86 -15.54
CA GLU A 130 2.53 -5.57 -16.17
C GLU A 130 3.60 -4.53 -15.77
N GLY A 131 4.13 -4.65 -14.54
CA GLY A 131 5.24 -3.82 -14.06
C GLY A 131 6.61 -4.22 -14.61
N ALA A 132 6.75 -5.29 -15.40
CA ALA A 132 8.05 -5.80 -15.85
C ALA A 132 8.88 -4.76 -16.61
N LYS A 133 8.26 -4.05 -17.56
CA LYS A 133 8.93 -3.01 -18.35
C LYS A 133 9.41 -1.85 -17.47
N GLU A 134 8.61 -1.43 -16.50
CA GLU A 134 8.96 -0.35 -15.57
C GLU A 134 10.13 -0.76 -14.65
N ARG A 135 10.13 -2.01 -14.17
CA ARG A 135 11.24 -2.55 -13.39
C ARG A 135 12.50 -2.68 -14.23
N GLU A 136 12.40 -3.13 -15.48
CA GLU A 136 13.56 -3.22 -16.37
C GLU A 136 14.22 -1.85 -16.57
N GLN A 137 13.41 -0.79 -16.73
CA GLN A 137 13.91 0.57 -16.90
C GLN A 137 14.50 1.17 -15.62
N SER A 138 13.99 0.79 -14.45
CA SER A 138 14.40 1.39 -13.18
C SER A 138 15.41 0.54 -12.39
N HIS A 139 15.15 -0.75 -12.22
CA HIS A 139 15.98 -1.66 -11.43
C HIS A 139 17.23 -2.12 -12.16
N SER A 140 17.15 -2.42 -13.46
CA SER A 140 18.31 -2.96 -14.20
C SER A 140 19.53 -2.03 -14.17
N PRO A 141 19.41 -0.70 -14.38
CA PRO A 141 20.57 0.19 -14.27
C PRO A 141 21.20 0.17 -12.87
N MET A 142 20.39 0.08 -11.81
CA MET A 142 20.89 0.02 -10.44
C MET A 142 21.63 -1.30 -10.17
N LEU A 143 21.08 -2.43 -10.63
CA LEU A 143 21.69 -3.74 -10.47
C LEU A 143 22.97 -3.90 -11.30
N GLN A 144 23.01 -3.34 -12.51
CA GLN A 144 24.21 -3.32 -13.35
C GLN A 144 25.33 -2.49 -12.71
N ALA A 145 25.03 -1.26 -12.27
CA ALA A 145 25.99 -0.43 -11.57
C ALA A 145 26.52 -1.11 -10.29
N LEU A 146 25.64 -1.80 -9.55
CA LEU A 146 26.02 -2.59 -8.39
C LEU A 146 26.97 -3.74 -8.76
N GLN A 147 26.73 -4.44 -9.87
CA GLN A 147 27.60 -5.51 -10.37
C GLN A 147 28.96 -5.02 -10.84
N GLU A 148 29.02 -3.86 -11.49
CA GLU A 148 30.25 -3.24 -11.95
C GLU A 148 31.11 -2.74 -10.79
N LEU A 149 30.51 -2.04 -9.82
CA LEU A 149 31.21 -1.45 -8.68
C LEU A 149 31.53 -2.45 -7.58
N CYS A 150 30.68 -3.47 -7.42
CA CYS A 150 30.79 -4.49 -6.37
C CYS A 150 30.49 -5.87 -6.96
N PRO A 151 31.40 -6.49 -7.71
CA PRO A 151 31.17 -7.81 -8.28
C PRO A 151 30.77 -8.82 -7.19
N ALA A 152 29.60 -9.43 -7.34
CA ALA A 152 29.06 -10.40 -6.39
C ALA A 152 29.94 -11.66 -6.34
N ALA A 153 31.01 -11.61 -5.53
CA ALA A 153 31.81 -12.73 -5.03
C ALA A 153 32.04 -13.94 -5.97
N THR A 154 32.43 -13.70 -7.22
CA THR A 154 33.14 -14.71 -8.04
C THR A 154 34.65 -14.46 -8.10
N SER A 155 35.15 -13.23 -7.84
CA SER A 155 36.59 -12.92 -8.01
C SER A 155 37.47 -13.11 -6.77
N CYS A 156 36.92 -13.29 -5.57
CA CYS A 156 37.72 -13.41 -4.34
C CYS A 156 37.90 -14.86 -3.85
N ARG A 157 37.55 -15.87 -4.67
CA ARG A 157 37.98 -17.27 -4.45
C ARG A 157 39.48 -17.48 -4.70
N ALA A 158 40.16 -16.55 -5.38
CA ALA A 158 41.59 -16.67 -5.68
C ALA A 158 42.52 -16.35 -4.48
N THR A 159 41.99 -15.79 -3.38
CA THR A 159 42.80 -15.28 -2.27
C THR A 159 42.43 -15.89 -0.91
N GLY A 160 42.02 -17.15 -0.82
CA GLY A 160 42.00 -17.94 0.42
C GLY A 160 41.20 -17.41 1.64
N ALA A 161 40.62 -16.22 1.55
CA ALA A 161 39.77 -15.61 2.55
C ALA A 161 38.31 -15.89 2.17
N ALA A 162 37.50 -16.29 3.15
CA ALA A 162 36.06 -16.48 2.97
C ALA A 162 35.39 -15.15 2.61
N ALA A 163 35.45 -14.76 1.33
CA ALA A 163 34.89 -13.51 0.85
C ALA A 163 33.36 -13.65 0.81
N GLY A 164 32.73 -13.22 1.90
CA GLY A 164 31.28 -13.15 1.99
C GLY A 164 30.70 -12.22 0.94
N ALA A 165 29.53 -12.60 0.41
CA ALA A 165 28.70 -11.75 -0.46
C ALA A 165 28.62 -10.30 0.05
N ALA A 166 28.84 -9.34 -0.84
CA ALA A 166 28.79 -7.92 -0.51
C ALA A 166 27.42 -7.53 0.07
N ARG A 167 27.44 -6.66 1.09
CA ARG A 167 26.23 -6.20 1.79
C ARG A 167 25.66 -4.98 1.07
N VAL A 168 24.35 -4.99 0.84
CA VAL A 168 23.63 -3.95 0.10
C VAL A 168 22.45 -3.49 0.94
N LEU A 169 22.29 -2.19 1.09
CA LEU A 169 21.12 -1.58 1.72
C LEU A 169 20.28 -0.87 0.65
N VAL A 170 18.98 -1.13 0.63
CA VAL A 170 18.01 -0.52 -0.28
C VAL A 170 17.04 0.32 0.56
N PRO A 171 17.36 1.60 0.86
CA PRO A 171 16.48 2.43 1.67
C PRO A 171 15.16 2.70 0.95
N GLY A 172 14.05 2.65 1.69
CA GLY A 172 12.72 2.85 1.12
C GLY A 172 12.35 1.75 0.11
N ALA A 173 12.61 0.48 0.47
CA ALA A 173 12.49 -0.66 -0.43
C ALA A 173 11.07 -0.96 -0.97
N GLY A 174 10.04 -0.23 -0.54
CA GLY A 174 8.66 -0.44 -0.98
C GLY A 174 8.19 -1.85 -0.61
N LEU A 175 7.76 -2.63 -1.60
CA LEU A 175 7.38 -4.04 -1.42
C LEU A 175 8.57 -5.01 -1.56
N GLY A 176 9.80 -4.48 -1.59
CA GLY A 176 11.05 -5.24 -1.46
C GLY A 176 11.57 -5.86 -2.75
N ARG A 177 10.97 -5.57 -3.92
CA ARG A 177 11.38 -6.22 -5.19
C ARG A 177 12.85 -5.97 -5.54
N LEU A 178 13.35 -4.74 -5.41
CA LEU A 178 14.74 -4.42 -5.74
C LEU A 178 15.73 -5.11 -4.78
N ALA A 179 15.42 -5.10 -3.48
CA ALA A 179 16.22 -5.80 -2.47
C ALA A 179 16.25 -7.32 -2.75
N TRP A 180 15.12 -7.90 -3.16
CA TRP A 180 15.03 -9.29 -3.58
C TRP A 180 15.85 -9.58 -4.84
N GLU A 181 15.84 -8.69 -5.84
CA GLU A 181 16.67 -8.84 -7.05
C GLU A 181 18.16 -8.75 -6.73
N ALA A 182 18.58 -7.82 -5.87
CA ALA A 182 19.95 -7.76 -5.38
C ALA A 182 20.34 -9.06 -4.65
N ALA A 183 19.47 -9.58 -3.76
CA ALA A 183 19.71 -10.85 -3.10
C ALA A 183 19.89 -12.01 -4.12
N ARG A 184 19.07 -12.03 -5.17
CA ARG A 184 19.19 -13.01 -6.27
C ARG A 184 20.45 -12.88 -7.10
N CYS A 185 21.03 -11.68 -7.19
CA CYS A 185 22.33 -11.47 -7.82
C CYS A 185 23.51 -11.90 -6.92
N GLY A 186 23.25 -12.49 -5.74
CA GLY A 186 24.28 -13.00 -4.84
C GLY A 186 24.74 -12.00 -3.78
N TYR A 187 24.03 -10.89 -3.60
CA TYR A 187 24.30 -9.91 -2.54
C TYR A 187 23.60 -10.27 -1.23
N ARG A 188 24.12 -9.78 -0.11
CA ARG A 188 23.40 -9.74 1.17
C ARG A 188 22.61 -8.45 1.24
N ALA A 189 21.37 -8.47 0.75
CA ALA A 189 20.52 -7.29 0.66
C ALA A 189 19.62 -7.11 1.89
N GLN A 190 19.49 -5.87 2.35
CA GLN A 190 18.51 -5.42 3.35
C GLN A 190 17.69 -4.28 2.73
N GLY A 191 16.37 -4.33 2.88
CA GLY A 191 15.44 -3.27 2.48
C GLY A 191 14.94 -2.46 3.66
#